data_AF-A0A1G2L910-F1
#
_entry.id   AF-A0A1G2L910-F1
#
_cell.length_a   1.000
_cell.length_b   1.000
_cell.length_c   1.000
_cell.angle_alpha   90.00
_cell.angle_beta   90.00
_cell.angle_gamma   90.00
#
_symmetry.space_group_name_H-M   'P 1'
#
loop_
_entity.id
_entity.type
_entity.pdbx_description
1 polymer ?
#
loop_
_entity_poly.entity_id
_entity_poly.type
_entity_poly.pdbx_seq_one_letter_code
_entity_poly.pdbx_strand_id
1 'polypeptide(L)'
;MDTFKIARACAISGAITVAVALLVAPSYWWLGLLSGMASCYLAWEFRSVLAAIPVAWVMAVSPPARVAYHLFLAGIGTIVAVGSSVLVLLLPILAVRGMEGMNSDHISSIVAAVFLFGMIGMIVGAMLKPFGCETDEEFLGVLRTFRRRWNPFMFWGYHLPRLFWAALRQIPEAVRVIGMSCWALFVLIHRSERVLSALDGTLGGVVVTAWTWWSGRPDPLFAKIFLVVCGMAMGALFGVLNYEIVSRRFLRVAPPRAV
;
A
#
# COMPACT_ATOMS: atom_id res chain seq x y z
N MET A 1 -0.53 25.27 -15.59
CA MET A 1 -0.90 23.95 -15.03
C MET A 1 -1.45 23.12 -16.18
N ASP A 2 -0.89 21.93 -16.41
CA ASP A 2 -1.21 21.16 -17.62
C ASP A 2 -2.52 20.38 -17.41
N THR A 3 -3.58 20.77 -18.12
CA THR A 3 -4.90 20.09 -18.09
C THR A 3 -4.76 18.58 -18.26
N PHE A 4 -3.80 18.12 -19.06
CA PHE A 4 -3.48 16.72 -19.26
C PHE A 4 -2.99 16.00 -17.98
N LYS A 5 -2.18 16.66 -17.16
CA LYS A 5 -1.73 16.10 -15.87
C LYS A 5 -2.91 15.89 -14.93
N ILE A 6 -3.85 16.84 -14.91
CA ILE A 6 -5.07 16.77 -14.11
C ILE A 6 -5.94 15.61 -14.57
N ALA A 7 -6.24 15.57 -15.87
CA ALA A 7 -7.03 14.52 -16.48
C ALA A 7 -6.45 13.14 -16.15
N ARG A 8 -5.14 12.96 -16.27
CA ARG A 8 -4.46 11.69 -15.98
C ARG A 8 -4.54 11.28 -14.50
N ALA A 9 -4.32 12.22 -13.58
CA ALA A 9 -4.39 11.92 -12.14
C ALA A 9 -5.82 11.53 -11.74
N CYS A 10 -6.83 12.31 -12.17
CA CYS A 10 -8.22 12.02 -11.89
C CYS A 10 -8.71 10.74 -12.59
N ALA A 11 -8.19 10.43 -13.78
CA ALA A 11 -8.44 9.16 -14.47
C ALA A 11 -7.97 7.95 -13.66
N ILE A 12 -6.73 7.98 -13.17
CA ILE A 12 -6.18 6.90 -12.35
C ILE A 12 -7.02 6.73 -11.08
N SER A 13 -7.41 7.85 -10.45
CA SER A 13 -8.28 7.86 -9.28
C SER A 13 -9.61 7.18 -9.53
N GLY A 14 -10.35 7.61 -10.57
CA GLY A 14 -11.64 7.04 -10.90
C GLY A 14 -11.56 5.56 -11.25
N ALA A 15 -10.51 5.14 -11.95
CA ALA A 15 -10.24 3.73 -12.25
C ALA A 15 -10.03 2.90 -10.97
N ILE A 16 -9.18 3.38 -10.05
CA ILE A 16 -8.89 2.69 -8.78
C ILE A 16 -10.12 2.64 -7.88
N THR A 17 -10.90 3.73 -7.80
CA THR A 17 -12.15 3.75 -7.04
C THR A 17 -13.10 2.65 -7.49
N VAL A 18 -13.37 2.58 -8.80
CA VAL A 18 -14.28 1.59 -9.36
C VAL A 18 -13.70 0.18 -9.18
N ALA A 19 -12.42 -0.03 -9.47
CA ALA A 19 -11.78 -1.33 -9.34
C ALA A 19 -11.89 -1.88 -7.91
N VAL A 20 -11.50 -1.08 -6.90
CA VAL A 20 -11.55 -1.49 -5.50
C VAL A 20 -13.00 -1.71 -5.05
N ALA A 21 -13.93 -0.82 -5.43
CA ALA A 21 -15.33 -0.99 -5.07
C ALA A 21 -15.99 -2.24 -5.68
N LEU A 22 -15.55 -2.67 -6.87
CA LEU A 22 -15.99 -3.91 -7.51
C LEU A 22 -15.36 -5.17 -6.90
N LEU A 23 -14.14 -5.07 -6.34
CA LEU A 23 -13.43 -6.18 -5.71
C LEU A 23 -13.94 -6.49 -4.29
N VAL A 24 -14.48 -5.49 -3.59
CA VAL A 24 -14.99 -5.65 -2.22
C VAL A 24 -16.48 -5.97 -2.17
N ALA A 25 -16.95 -6.46 -1.02
CA ALA A 25 -18.40 -6.66 -0.82
C ALA A 25 -19.13 -5.30 -0.91
N PRO A 26 -20.43 -5.26 -1.31
CA PRO A 26 -21.13 -4.01 -1.54
C PRO A 26 -21.14 -3.11 -0.30
N SER A 27 -21.18 -3.69 0.91
CA SER A 27 -21.12 -2.97 2.18
C SER A 27 -19.81 -2.20 2.42
N TYR A 28 -18.72 -2.57 1.72
CA TYR A 28 -17.39 -1.98 1.88
C TYR A 28 -17.00 -1.06 0.73
N TRP A 29 -17.96 -0.62 -0.06
CA TRP A 29 -17.71 0.17 -1.24
C TRP A 29 -16.96 1.49 -1.01
N TRP A 30 -17.13 2.08 0.17
CA TRP A 30 -16.44 3.28 0.60
C TRP A 30 -14.91 3.11 0.63
N LEU A 31 -14.39 1.87 0.66
CA LEU A 31 -12.96 1.57 0.46
C LEU A 31 -12.49 1.98 -0.94
N GLY A 32 -13.36 1.92 -1.95
CA GLY A 32 -13.11 2.48 -3.28
C GLY A 32 -12.89 4.01 -3.24
N LEU A 33 -13.63 4.72 -2.38
CA LEU A 33 -13.47 6.17 -2.24
C LEU A 33 -12.12 6.51 -1.63
N LEU A 34 -11.77 5.85 -0.53
CA LEU A 34 -10.50 6.09 0.15
C LEU A 34 -9.30 5.75 -0.73
N SER A 35 -9.37 4.64 -1.46
CA SER A 35 -8.30 4.23 -2.38
C SER A 35 -8.18 5.16 -3.59
N GLY A 36 -9.29 5.61 -4.18
CA GLY A 36 -9.28 6.64 -5.22
C GLY A 36 -8.64 7.93 -4.75
N MET A 37 -9.14 8.48 -3.64
CA MET A 37 -8.65 9.74 -3.08
C MET A 37 -7.16 9.65 -2.76
N ALA A 38 -6.71 8.57 -2.12
CA ALA A 38 -5.29 8.33 -1.85
C ALA A 38 -4.47 8.21 -3.14
N SER A 39 -4.95 7.43 -4.12
CA SER A 39 -4.24 7.21 -5.38
C SER A 39 -4.07 8.49 -6.18
N CYS A 40 -5.09 9.35 -6.24
CA CYS A 40 -5.00 10.63 -6.93
C CYS A 40 -4.02 11.58 -6.25
N TYR A 41 -4.12 11.66 -4.91
CA TYR A 41 -3.28 12.52 -4.10
C TYR A 41 -1.79 12.17 -4.26
N LEU A 42 -1.48 10.88 -4.38
CA LEU A 42 -0.13 10.36 -4.59
C LEU A 42 0.32 10.40 -6.06
N ALA A 43 -0.58 10.12 -7.01
CA ALA A 43 -0.27 10.12 -8.44
C ALA A 43 0.05 11.53 -8.96
N TRP A 44 -0.54 12.55 -8.34
CA TRP A 44 -0.23 13.94 -8.63
C TRP A 44 1.22 14.26 -8.28
N GLU A 45 2.04 14.51 -9.31
CA GLU A 45 3.48 14.72 -9.16
C GLU A 45 4.16 13.59 -8.36
N PHE A 46 3.87 12.34 -8.71
CA PHE A 46 4.43 11.16 -8.04
C PHE A 46 5.94 11.23 -7.81
N ARG A 47 6.70 11.82 -8.74
CA ARG A 47 8.15 12.06 -8.57
C ARG A 47 8.47 12.95 -7.36
N SER A 48 7.70 14.02 -7.13
CA SER A 48 7.86 14.89 -5.97
C SER A 48 7.50 14.17 -4.68
N VAL A 49 6.48 13.30 -4.72
CA VAL A 49 6.12 12.44 -3.58
C VAL A 49 7.28 11.50 -3.24
N LEU A 50 7.83 10.80 -4.23
CA LEU A 50 8.97 9.90 -4.04
C LEU A 50 10.20 10.64 -3.49
N ALA A 51 10.48 11.85 -3.96
CA ALA A 51 11.57 12.67 -3.46
C ALA A 51 11.33 13.17 -2.02
N ALA A 52 10.07 13.38 -1.61
CA ALA A 52 9.73 13.81 -0.26
C ALA A 52 9.79 12.69 0.78
N ILE A 53 9.63 11.42 0.40
CA ILE A 53 9.70 10.26 1.31
C ILE A 53 11.01 10.22 2.12
N PRO A 54 12.22 10.24 1.51
CA PRO A 54 13.45 10.19 2.29
C PRO A 54 13.62 11.42 3.19
N VAL A 55 13.12 12.59 2.76
CA VAL A 55 13.17 13.82 3.57
C VAL A 55 12.25 13.69 4.79
N ALA A 56 11.00 13.28 4.60
CA ALA A 56 10.04 13.04 5.67
C ALA A 56 10.54 12.00 6.67
N TRP A 57 11.18 10.95 6.16
CA TRP A 57 11.79 9.91 6.98
C TRP A 57 12.91 10.45 7.89
N VAL A 58 13.82 11.23 7.33
CA VAL A 58 14.91 11.86 8.10
C VAL A 58 14.37 12.83 9.14
N MET A 59 13.29 13.55 8.84
CA MET A 59 12.64 14.46 9.79
C MET A 59 11.97 13.73 10.96
N ALA A 60 11.45 12.52 10.74
CA ALA A 60 10.72 11.76 11.74
C ALA A 60 11.61 10.87 12.62
N VAL A 61 12.80 10.49 12.14
CA VAL A 61 13.63 9.49 12.81
C VAL A 61 14.75 10.13 13.61
N SER A 62 14.61 10.15 14.93
CA SER A 62 15.76 10.34 15.84
C SER A 62 16.67 9.11 15.81
N PRO A 63 17.99 9.23 16.06
CA PRO A 63 18.92 8.09 16.06
C PRO A 63 18.45 6.86 16.86
N PRO A 64 17.93 6.98 18.10
CA PRO A 64 17.42 5.81 18.83
C PRO A 64 16.13 5.23 18.23
N ALA A 65 15.28 6.05 17.61
CA ALA A 65 14.06 5.60 16.94
C ALA A 65 14.35 4.82 15.63
N ARG A 66 15.52 5.05 15.02
CA ARG A 66 15.99 4.32 13.83
C ARG A 66 16.20 2.84 14.16
N VAL A 67 16.91 2.55 15.25
CA VAL A 67 17.17 1.18 15.73
C VAL A 67 15.87 0.48 16.13
N ALA A 68 14.96 1.18 16.82
CA ALA A 68 13.64 0.67 17.19
C ALA A 68 12.80 0.26 15.97
N TYR A 69 12.75 1.11 14.94
CA TYR A 69 12.03 0.83 13.70
C TYR A 69 12.63 -0.35 12.93
N HIS A 70 13.96 -0.45 12.84
CA HIS A 70 14.61 -1.58 12.17
C HIS A 70 14.40 -2.89 12.91
N LEU A 71 14.46 -2.89 14.24
CA LEU A 71 14.11 -4.07 15.05
C LEU A 71 12.65 -4.47 14.85
N PHE A 72 11.74 -3.50 14.73
CA PHE A 72 10.34 -3.73 14.42
C PHE A 72 10.15 -4.36 13.03
N LEU A 73 10.78 -3.80 11.99
CA LEU A 73 10.75 -4.35 10.63
C LEU A 73 11.37 -5.74 10.55
N ALA A 74 12.48 -5.98 11.24
CA ALA A 74 13.10 -7.30 11.35
C ALA A 74 12.17 -8.30 12.06
N GLY A 75 11.47 -7.85 13.09
CA GLY A 75 10.42 -8.62 13.76
C GLY A 75 9.29 -8.99 12.80
N ILE A 76 8.74 -8.02 12.06
CA ILE A 76 7.71 -8.27 11.04
C ILE A 76 8.21 -9.24 9.97
N GLY A 77 9.39 -8.99 9.39
CA GLY A 77 9.98 -9.85 8.37
C GLY A 77 10.15 -11.29 8.85
N THR A 78 10.56 -11.46 10.11
CA THR A 78 10.66 -12.78 10.74
C THR A 78 9.29 -13.44 10.90
N ILE A 79 8.29 -12.72 11.42
CA ILE A 79 6.93 -13.25 11.58
C ILE A 79 6.34 -13.66 10.23
N VAL A 80 6.50 -12.83 9.20
CA VAL A 80 6.00 -13.10 7.85
C VAL A 80 6.71 -14.32 7.25
N ALA A 81 8.04 -14.41 7.33
CA ALA A 81 8.80 -15.53 6.81
C ALA A 81 8.47 -16.86 7.53
N VAL A 82 8.28 -16.80 8.86
CA VAL A 82 7.84 -17.94 9.66
C VAL A 82 6.42 -18.35 9.28
N GLY A 83 5.49 -17.39 9.22
CA GLY A 83 4.11 -17.63 8.84
C GLY A 83 3.98 -18.24 7.45
N SER A 84 4.73 -17.74 6.47
CA SER A 84 4.76 -18.31 5.12
C SER A 84 5.35 -19.72 5.10
N SER A 85 6.39 -19.99 5.90
CA SER A 85 7.01 -21.33 5.98
C SER A 85 6.07 -22.35 6.61
N VAL A 86 5.39 -21.98 7.70
CA VAL A 86 4.37 -22.83 8.34
C VAL A 86 3.21 -23.08 7.39
N LEU A 87 2.75 -22.06 6.66
CA LEU A 87 1.64 -22.20 5.73
C LEU A 87 1.99 -23.12 4.54
N VAL A 88 3.23 -23.06 4.02
CA VAL A 88 3.74 -23.99 3.01
C VAL A 88 3.81 -25.42 3.54
N LEU A 89 4.20 -25.62 4.80
CA LEU A 89 4.25 -26.95 5.42
C LEU A 89 2.87 -27.52 5.74
N LEU A 90 1.88 -26.65 6.01
CA LEU A 90 0.48 -27.05 6.25
C LEU A 90 -0.29 -27.31 4.96
N LEU A 91 0.12 -26.74 3.83
CA LEU A 91 -0.53 -26.87 2.53
C LEU A 91 -0.76 -28.33 2.09
N PRO A 92 0.23 -29.25 2.19
CA PRO A 92 0.01 -30.67 1.90
C PRO A 92 -0.97 -31.35 2.86
N ILE A 93 -0.97 -30.97 4.14
CA ILE A 93 -1.89 -31.54 5.15
C ILE A 93 -3.32 -31.07 4.88
N LEU A 94 -3.49 -29.79 4.53
CA LEU A 94 -4.77 -29.22 4.13
C LEU A 94 -5.24 -29.80 2.79
N ALA A 95 -4.34 -30.07 1.85
CA ALA A 95 -4.65 -30.73 0.59
C ALA A 95 -5.12 -32.17 0.79
N VAL A 96 -4.47 -32.92 1.69
CA VAL A 96 -4.87 -34.31 1.99
C VAL A 96 -6.17 -34.38 2.81
N ARG A 97 -6.45 -33.40 3.69
CA ARG A 97 -7.65 -33.41 4.56
C ARG A 97 -8.86 -32.64 4.01
N GLY A 98 -8.68 -31.74 3.04
CA GLY A 98 -9.71 -30.76 2.65
C GLY A 98 -10.13 -30.76 1.18
N MET A 99 -9.52 -31.57 0.32
CA MET A 99 -9.82 -31.53 -1.13
C MET A 99 -11.11 -32.24 -1.55
N GLU A 100 -11.84 -32.90 -0.65
CA GLU A 100 -13.12 -33.55 -0.99
C GLU A 100 -14.32 -32.56 -1.07
N GLY A 101 -14.12 -31.25 -0.86
CA GLY A 101 -15.24 -30.29 -0.96
C GLY A 101 -14.89 -28.81 -1.11
N MET A 102 -13.61 -28.43 -1.20
CA MET A 102 -13.24 -27.03 -1.44
C MET A 102 -13.31 -26.69 -2.93
N ASN A 103 -14.04 -25.63 -3.26
CA ASN A 103 -14.06 -25.07 -4.59
C ASN A 103 -12.65 -24.56 -4.97
N SER A 104 -12.24 -24.76 -6.23
CA SER A 104 -10.93 -24.38 -6.76
C SER A 104 -10.53 -22.93 -6.49
N ASP A 105 -11.51 -22.02 -6.42
CA ASP A 105 -11.33 -20.61 -6.07
C ASP A 105 -10.75 -20.36 -4.66
N HIS A 106 -11.08 -21.23 -3.70
CA HIS A 106 -10.55 -21.12 -2.34
C HIS A 106 -9.08 -21.58 -2.29
N ILE A 107 -8.74 -22.62 -3.05
CA ILE A 107 -7.36 -23.12 -3.14
C ILE A 107 -6.47 -22.07 -3.80
N SER A 108 -6.91 -21.46 -4.90
CA SER A 108 -6.15 -20.38 -5.57
C SER A 108 -5.98 -19.16 -4.66
N SER A 109 -7.00 -18.82 -3.85
CA SER A 109 -6.92 -17.69 -2.90
C SER A 109 -5.90 -17.95 -1.79
N ILE A 110 -5.84 -19.17 -1.26
CA ILE A 110 -4.85 -19.57 -0.24
C ILE A 110 -3.44 -19.52 -0.82
N VAL A 111 -3.22 -20.09 -2.01
CA VAL A 111 -1.91 -20.08 -2.69
C VAL A 111 -1.47 -18.64 -3.01
N ALA A 112 -2.38 -17.80 -3.51
CA ALA A 112 -2.11 -16.39 -3.77
C ALA A 112 -1.74 -15.62 -2.48
N ALA A 113 -2.43 -15.89 -1.37
CA ALA A 113 -2.09 -15.30 -0.08
C ALA A 113 -0.69 -15.72 0.38
N VAL A 114 -0.34 -17.02 0.30
CA VAL A 114 1.01 -17.52 0.63
C VAL A 114 2.08 -16.79 -0.18
N PHE A 115 1.87 -16.66 -1.49
CA PHE A 115 2.83 -16.03 -2.39
C PHE A 115 2.98 -14.53 -2.11
N LEU A 116 1.86 -13.84 -1.85
CA LEU A 116 1.85 -12.43 -1.47
C LEU A 116 2.58 -12.19 -0.14
N PHE A 117 2.33 -13.02 0.88
CA PHE A 117 3.04 -12.94 2.16
C PHE A 117 4.54 -13.23 1.99
N GLY A 118 4.91 -14.24 1.19
CA GLY A 118 6.31 -14.51 0.85
C GLY A 118 7.00 -13.34 0.16
N MET A 119 6.33 -12.70 -0.81
CA MET A 119 6.83 -11.49 -1.47
C MET A 119 7.00 -10.32 -0.50
N ILE A 120 6.01 -10.06 0.37
CA ILE A 120 6.10 -9.01 1.39
C ILE A 120 7.28 -9.28 2.32
N GLY A 121 7.47 -10.53 2.75
CA GLY A 121 8.61 -10.94 3.56
C GLY A 121 9.96 -10.71 2.87
N MET A 122 10.06 -11.03 1.57
CA MET A 122 11.26 -10.75 0.77
C MET A 122 11.51 -9.26 0.58
N ILE A 123 10.48 -8.44 0.34
CA ILE A 123 10.61 -6.99 0.21
C ILE A 123 11.06 -6.37 1.53
N VAL A 124 10.44 -6.76 2.65
CA VAL A 124 10.85 -6.31 3.99
C VAL A 124 12.29 -6.74 4.29
N GLY A 125 12.66 -7.99 3.98
CA GLY A 125 14.02 -8.50 4.12
C GLY A 125 15.04 -7.75 3.25
N ALA A 126 14.70 -7.44 2.00
CA ALA A 126 15.53 -6.65 1.10
C ALA A 126 15.68 -5.19 1.57
N MET A 127 14.63 -4.61 2.15
CA MET A 127 14.65 -3.27 2.76
C MET A 127 15.45 -3.21 4.07
N LEU A 128 15.72 -4.36 4.71
CA LEU A 128 16.61 -4.47 5.86
C LEU A 128 18.08 -4.63 5.46
N LYS A 129 18.37 -4.97 4.20
CA LYS A 129 19.74 -5.17 3.69
C LYS A 129 20.64 -3.92 3.65
N PRO A 130 20.17 -2.66 3.59
CA PRO A 130 21.08 -1.55 3.35
C PRO A 130 21.75 -0.92 4.58
N PHE A 131 21.46 -1.28 5.84
CA PHE A 131 22.06 -0.50 6.95
C PHE A 131 22.47 -1.33 8.17
N GLY A 132 23.79 -1.59 8.27
CA GLY A 132 24.45 -2.01 9.52
C GLY A 132 25.65 -2.94 9.36
N CYS A 133 25.86 -3.53 8.18
CA CYS A 133 27.12 -4.20 7.85
C CYS A 133 27.79 -3.36 6.77
N GLU A 134 28.82 -2.60 7.15
CA GLU A 134 29.60 -1.82 6.17
C GLU A 134 30.47 -2.75 5.31
N THR A 135 30.66 -4.00 5.77
CA THR A 135 31.49 -5.01 5.11
C THR A 135 30.79 -6.37 5.06
N ASP A 136 31.09 -7.15 4.02
CA ASP A 136 30.64 -8.54 3.89
C ASP A 136 31.12 -9.41 5.08
N GLU A 137 32.20 -9.03 5.75
CA GLU A 137 32.72 -9.71 6.93
C GLU A 137 31.82 -9.57 8.16
N GLU A 138 31.24 -8.40 8.42
CA GLU A 138 30.28 -8.20 9.51
C GLU A 138 29.02 -9.04 9.30
N PHE A 139 28.51 -9.08 8.07
CA PHE A 139 27.35 -9.89 7.71
C PHE A 139 27.64 -11.39 7.87
N LEU A 140 28.80 -11.85 7.39
CA LEU A 140 29.25 -13.23 7.58
C LEU A 140 29.56 -13.57 9.05
N GLY A 141 29.94 -12.59 9.87
CA GLY A 141 30.14 -12.72 11.31
C GLY A 141 28.81 -12.94 12.06
N VAL A 142 27.78 -12.18 11.70
CA VAL A 142 26.41 -12.37 12.20
C VAL A 142 25.88 -13.75 11.78
N LEU A 143 26.06 -14.15 10.51
CA LEU A 143 25.67 -15.47 10.00
C LEU A 143 26.42 -16.63 10.67
N ARG A 144 27.73 -16.48 10.93
CA ARG A 144 28.51 -17.50 11.66
C ARG A 144 28.07 -17.63 13.11
N THR A 145 27.74 -16.52 13.76
CA THR A 145 27.20 -16.50 15.13
C THR A 145 25.81 -17.13 15.18
N PHE A 146 24.99 -16.88 14.15
CA PHE A 146 23.71 -17.57 13.92
C PHE A 146 23.92 -19.08 13.80
N ARG A 147 24.79 -19.51 12.88
CA ARG A 147 25.06 -20.94 12.61
C ARG A 147 25.59 -21.69 13.84
N ARG A 148 26.43 -21.06 14.68
CA ARG A 148 27.02 -21.71 15.87
C ARG A 148 26.09 -21.80 17.08
N ARG A 149 25.12 -20.90 17.23
CA ARG A 149 24.24 -20.85 18.41
C ARG A 149 22.82 -21.37 18.17
N TRP A 150 22.46 -21.67 16.93
CA TRP A 150 21.12 -22.12 16.59
C TRP A 150 20.93 -23.62 16.81
N ASN A 151 20.57 -23.98 18.04
CA ASN A 151 19.65 -25.09 18.23
C ASN A 151 18.26 -24.60 17.80
N PRO A 152 17.60 -25.20 16.79
CA PRO A 152 16.29 -24.76 16.33
C PRO A 152 15.29 -24.71 17.48
N PHE A 153 15.33 -25.65 18.43
CA PHE A 153 14.44 -25.63 19.60
C PHE A 153 14.70 -24.43 20.52
N MET A 154 15.95 -24.00 20.71
CA MET A 154 16.28 -22.78 21.46
C MET A 154 15.85 -21.52 20.70
N PHE A 155 15.98 -21.52 19.37
CA PHE A 155 15.51 -20.41 18.57
C PHE A 155 13.99 -20.26 18.69
N TRP A 156 13.24 -21.33 18.44
CA TRP A 156 11.79 -21.35 18.49
C TRP A 156 11.23 -21.15 19.90
N GLY A 157 11.84 -21.79 20.91
CA GLY A 157 11.34 -21.79 22.29
C GLY A 157 11.74 -20.57 23.12
N TYR A 158 12.90 -19.97 22.86
CA TYR A 158 13.43 -18.89 23.70
C TYR A 158 13.68 -17.59 22.92
N HIS A 159 14.37 -17.65 21.79
CA HIS A 159 14.73 -16.44 21.06
C HIS A 159 13.55 -15.82 20.31
N LEU A 160 12.69 -16.62 19.68
CA LEU A 160 11.55 -16.12 18.93
C LEU A 160 10.53 -15.40 19.83
N PRO A 161 10.09 -15.95 20.99
CA PRO A 161 9.21 -15.21 21.90
C PRO A 161 9.87 -13.95 22.44
N ARG A 162 11.18 -13.97 22.72
CA ARG A 162 11.92 -12.80 23.21
C ARG A 162 12.05 -11.70 22.13
N LEU A 163 12.31 -12.08 20.88
CA LEU A 163 12.32 -11.16 19.74
C LEU A 163 10.93 -10.61 19.45
N PHE A 164 9.91 -11.46 19.49
CA PHE A 164 8.51 -11.06 19.36
C PHE A 164 8.13 -10.06 20.45
N TRP A 165 8.43 -10.35 21.71
CA TRP A 165 8.17 -9.45 22.83
C TRP A 165 8.95 -8.14 22.73
N ALA A 166 10.22 -8.19 22.32
CA ALA A 166 11.01 -7.00 22.05
C ALA A 166 10.38 -6.17 20.91
N ALA A 167 9.93 -6.79 19.82
CA ALA A 167 9.26 -6.13 18.71
C ALA A 167 7.92 -5.50 19.15
N LEU A 168 7.12 -6.20 19.97
CA LEU A 168 5.89 -5.66 20.54
C LEU A 168 6.15 -4.39 21.36
N ARG A 169 7.22 -4.37 22.17
CA ARG A 169 7.62 -3.17 22.94
C ARG A 169 8.03 -2.00 22.05
N GLN A 170 8.46 -2.25 20.82
CA GLN A 170 8.79 -1.20 19.84
C GLN A 170 7.57 -0.69 19.08
N ILE A 171 6.38 -1.32 19.19
CA ILE A 171 5.17 -0.88 18.48
C ILE A 171 4.85 0.59 18.73
N PRO A 172 4.84 1.11 19.98
CA PRO A 172 4.49 2.52 20.21
C PRO A 172 5.46 3.48 19.51
N GLU A 173 6.76 3.18 19.56
CA GLU A 173 7.78 4.02 18.92
C GLU A 173 7.71 3.89 17.38
N ALA A 174 7.49 2.68 16.86
CA ALA A 174 7.30 2.46 15.43
C ALA A 174 6.05 3.19 14.91
N VAL A 175 4.93 3.11 15.62
CA VAL A 175 3.69 3.85 15.31
C VAL A 175 3.95 5.35 15.39
N ARG A 176 4.70 5.83 16.39
CA ARG A 176 5.09 7.24 16.50
C ARG A 176 5.92 7.69 15.31
N VAL A 177 6.97 6.94 14.94
CA VAL A 177 7.86 7.24 13.80
C VAL A 177 7.09 7.23 12.49
N ILE A 178 6.25 6.22 12.25
CA ILE A 178 5.40 6.13 11.07
C ILE A 178 4.43 7.30 11.05
N GLY A 179 3.77 7.61 12.16
CA GLY A 179 2.85 8.74 12.29
C GLY A 179 3.53 10.08 11.99
N MET A 180 4.71 10.32 12.57
CA MET A 180 5.50 11.53 12.30
C MET A 180 6.01 11.58 10.86
N SER A 181 6.40 10.44 10.28
CA SER A 181 6.84 10.35 8.88
C SER A 181 5.68 10.65 7.92
N CYS A 182 4.51 10.06 8.18
CA CYS A 182 3.30 10.31 7.42
C CYS A 182 2.85 11.77 7.54
N TRP A 183 2.95 12.35 8.73
CA TRP A 183 2.64 13.77 8.95
C TRP A 183 3.63 14.69 8.23
N ALA A 184 4.93 14.43 8.35
CA ALA A 184 5.97 15.19 7.65
C ALA A 184 5.80 15.07 6.13
N LEU A 185 5.55 13.86 5.63
CA LEU A 185 5.25 13.61 4.21
C LEU A 185 4.02 14.39 3.78
N PHE A 186 2.94 14.33 4.58
CA PHE A 186 1.72 15.09 4.34
C PHE A 186 2.05 16.58 4.23
N VAL A 187 2.70 17.19 5.22
CA VAL A 187 3.08 18.61 5.19
C VAL A 187 3.93 18.96 3.97
N LEU A 188 4.88 18.12 3.58
CA LEU A 188 5.77 18.36 2.43
C LEU A 188 5.04 18.31 1.09
N ILE A 189 4.06 17.42 0.95
CA ILE A 189 3.36 17.21 -0.34
C ILE A 189 1.99 17.87 -0.39
N HIS A 190 1.46 18.34 0.74
CA HIS A 190 0.11 18.87 0.82
C HIS A 190 -0.02 20.15 0.01
N ARG A 191 -0.94 20.10 -0.95
CA ARG A 191 -1.37 21.23 -1.76
C ARG A 191 -2.87 21.14 -1.96
N SER A 192 -3.55 22.27 -1.88
CA SER A 192 -5.01 22.36 -2.10
C SER A 192 -5.42 21.79 -3.46
N GLU A 193 -4.60 22.01 -4.49
CA GLU A 193 -4.77 21.47 -5.84
C GLU A 193 -4.85 19.93 -5.87
N ARG A 194 -4.02 19.25 -5.07
CA ARG A 194 -4.00 17.77 -4.99
C ARG A 194 -5.26 17.24 -4.35
N VAL A 195 -5.74 17.92 -3.31
CA VAL A 195 -6.99 17.55 -2.62
C VAL A 195 -8.17 17.72 -3.56
N LEU A 196 -8.25 18.85 -4.27
CA LEU A 196 -9.30 19.10 -5.26
C LEU A 196 -9.30 18.06 -6.37
N SER A 197 -8.14 17.79 -6.98
CA SER A 197 -8.01 16.74 -8.00
C SER A 197 -8.40 15.36 -7.46
N ALA A 198 -8.02 15.04 -6.21
CA ALA A 198 -8.38 13.79 -5.57
C ALA A 198 -9.89 13.65 -5.37
N LEU A 199 -10.56 14.72 -4.95
CA LEU A 199 -12.02 14.77 -4.84
C LEU A 199 -12.67 14.57 -6.22
N ASP A 200 -12.24 15.31 -7.24
CA ASP A 200 -12.83 15.22 -8.58
C ASP A 200 -12.70 13.81 -9.19
N GLY A 201 -11.51 13.23 -9.11
CA GLY A 201 -11.26 11.88 -9.59
C GLY A 201 -12.09 10.82 -8.86
N THR A 202 -12.20 10.97 -7.53
CA THR A 202 -13.01 10.06 -6.69
C THR A 202 -14.49 10.20 -7.02
N LEU A 203 -15.00 11.43 -7.21
CA LEU A 203 -16.38 11.69 -7.60
C LEU A 203 -16.73 11.03 -8.93
N GLY A 204 -15.82 11.06 -9.91
CA GLY A 204 -16.01 10.34 -11.17
C GLY A 204 -16.17 8.82 -10.96
N GLY A 205 -15.35 8.23 -10.08
CA GLY A 205 -15.49 6.83 -9.70
C GLY A 205 -16.77 6.53 -8.91
N VAL A 206 -17.20 7.43 -8.03
CA VAL A 206 -18.45 7.31 -7.25
C VAL A 206 -19.63 7.18 -8.19
N VAL A 207 -19.74 8.07 -9.18
CA VAL A 207 -20.86 8.08 -10.13
C VAL A 207 -21.00 6.74 -10.84
N VAL A 208 -19.88 6.19 -11.34
CA VAL A 208 -19.87 4.90 -12.04
C VAL A 208 -20.21 3.75 -11.10
N THR A 209 -19.67 3.78 -9.88
CA THR A 209 -19.90 2.71 -8.90
C THR A 209 -21.35 2.71 -8.40
N ALA A 210 -21.91 3.89 -8.10
CA ALA A 210 -23.29 4.06 -7.70
C ALA A 210 -24.26 3.62 -8.81
N TRP A 211 -23.97 4.00 -10.06
CA TRP A 211 -24.72 3.54 -11.22
C TRP A 211 -24.69 2.00 -11.32
N THR A 212 -23.53 1.40 -11.13
CA THR A 212 -23.36 -0.06 -11.18
C THR A 212 -24.24 -0.77 -10.15
N TRP A 213 -24.30 -0.31 -8.90
CA TRP A 213 -25.17 -0.96 -7.92
C TRP A 213 -26.65 -0.73 -8.20
N TRP A 214 -27.00 0.44 -8.72
CA TRP A 214 -28.37 0.72 -9.12
C TRP A 214 -28.83 -0.18 -10.27
N SER A 215 -27.97 -0.45 -11.24
CA SER A 215 -28.26 -1.31 -12.39
C SER A 215 -28.16 -2.82 -12.10
N GLY A 216 -27.71 -3.20 -10.90
CA GLY A 216 -27.37 -4.58 -10.56
C GLY A 216 -25.91 -4.95 -10.85
N ARG A 217 -25.41 -5.98 -10.17
CA ARG A 217 -23.99 -6.36 -10.23
C ARG A 217 -23.61 -6.93 -11.61
N PRO A 218 -22.50 -6.48 -12.20
CA PRO A 218 -21.98 -7.01 -13.44
C PRO A 218 -21.31 -8.37 -13.21
N ASP A 219 -21.86 -9.43 -13.79
CA ASP A 219 -21.31 -10.77 -13.66
C ASP A 219 -20.10 -11.07 -14.58
N PRO A 220 -20.03 -10.63 -15.85
CA PRO A 220 -18.86 -10.92 -16.67
C PRO A 220 -17.68 -10.00 -16.33
N LEU A 221 -16.45 -10.56 -16.34
CA LEU A 221 -15.19 -9.82 -16.18
C LEU A 221 -15.09 -8.64 -17.15
N PHE A 222 -15.58 -8.82 -18.38
CA PHE A 222 -15.62 -7.77 -19.39
C PHE A 222 -16.42 -6.54 -18.93
N ALA A 223 -17.58 -6.73 -18.29
CA ALA A 223 -18.37 -5.63 -17.76
C ALA A 223 -17.64 -4.90 -16.62
N LYS A 224 -16.90 -5.63 -15.77
CA LYS A 224 -16.08 -5.02 -14.71
C LYS A 224 -14.96 -4.15 -15.28
N ILE A 225 -14.25 -4.66 -16.30
CA ILE A 225 -13.19 -3.89 -17.00
C ILE A 225 -13.78 -2.65 -17.65
N PHE A 226 -14.91 -2.79 -18.34
CA PHE A 226 -15.61 -1.67 -18.96
C PHE A 226 -15.98 -0.58 -17.93
N LEU A 227 -16.51 -0.98 -16.77
CA LEU A 227 -16.81 -0.04 -15.69
C LEU A 227 -15.58 0.68 -15.15
N VAL A 228 -14.45 -0.01 -15.02
CA VAL A 228 -13.18 0.64 -14.62
C VAL A 228 -12.76 1.70 -15.65
N VAL A 229 -12.90 1.40 -16.95
CA VAL A 229 -12.64 2.37 -18.03
C VAL A 229 -13.62 3.54 -17.98
N CYS A 230 -14.90 3.30 -17.69
CA CYS A 230 -15.87 4.37 -17.46
C CYS A 230 -15.49 5.23 -16.24
N GLY A 231 -15.03 4.61 -15.15
CA GLY A 231 -14.51 5.31 -13.97
C GLY A 231 -13.33 6.22 -14.32
N MET A 232 -12.42 5.71 -15.15
CA MET A 232 -11.28 6.46 -15.68
C MET A 232 -11.72 7.68 -16.49
N ALA A 233 -12.65 7.49 -17.42
CA ALA A 233 -13.18 8.57 -18.26
C ALA A 233 -13.91 9.63 -17.44
N MET A 234 -14.77 9.21 -16.50
CA MET A 234 -15.52 10.10 -15.63
C MET A 234 -14.61 10.89 -14.68
N GLY A 235 -13.60 10.24 -14.11
CA GLY A 235 -12.59 10.90 -13.29
C GLY A 235 -11.85 11.99 -14.09
N ALA A 236 -11.37 11.67 -15.29
CA ALA A 236 -10.74 12.66 -16.17
C ALA A 236 -11.67 13.84 -16.49
N LEU A 237 -12.91 13.54 -16.86
CA LEU A 237 -13.91 14.56 -17.21
C LEU A 237 -14.16 15.52 -16.04
N PHE A 238 -14.40 15.01 -14.83
CA PHE A 238 -14.64 15.84 -13.65
C PHE A 238 -13.42 16.67 -13.29
N GLY A 239 -12.21 16.10 -13.35
CA GLY A 239 -10.97 16.85 -13.10
C GLY A 239 -10.78 18.01 -14.09
N VAL A 240 -11.03 17.78 -15.39
CA VAL A 240 -10.91 18.82 -16.41
C VAL A 240 -11.98 19.88 -16.26
N LEU A 241 -13.24 19.48 -16.03
CA LEU A 241 -14.35 20.40 -15.83
C LEU A 241 -14.13 21.27 -14.60
N ASN A 242 -13.75 20.70 -13.46
CA ASN A 242 -13.48 21.47 -12.25
C ASN A 242 -12.34 22.48 -12.49
N TYR A 243 -11.26 22.05 -13.15
CA TYR A 243 -10.15 22.95 -13.47
C TYR A 243 -10.57 24.11 -14.40
N GLU A 244 -11.24 23.80 -15.52
CA GLU A 244 -11.62 24.81 -16.52
C GLU A 244 -12.75 25.73 -16.04
N ILE A 245 -13.69 25.20 -15.26
CA ILE A 245 -14.86 25.95 -14.78
C ILE A 245 -14.50 26.67 -13.48
N VAL A 246 -14.14 25.93 -12.44
CA VAL A 246 -13.98 26.49 -11.09
C VAL A 246 -12.65 27.23 -10.98
N SER A 247 -11.53 26.58 -11.28
CA SER A 247 -10.21 27.18 -11.05
C SER A 247 -9.91 28.32 -12.02
N ARG A 248 -10.29 28.16 -13.31
CA ARG A 248 -9.94 29.13 -14.35
C ARG A 248 -10.97 30.22 -14.57
N ARG A 249 -12.27 29.89 -14.63
CA ARG A 249 -13.32 30.87 -14.97
C ARG A 249 -13.90 31.55 -13.73
N PHE A 250 -14.34 30.79 -12.74
CA PHE A 250 -15.06 31.33 -11.58
C PHE A 250 -14.13 31.93 -10.54
N LEU A 251 -13.23 31.13 -9.98
CA LEU A 251 -12.39 31.57 -8.85
C LEU A 251 -11.10 32.26 -9.29
N ARG A 252 -10.68 32.07 -10.55
CA ARG A 252 -9.42 32.61 -11.11
C ARG A 252 -8.17 32.33 -10.25
N VAL A 253 -8.18 31.21 -9.50
CA VAL A 253 -7.07 30.80 -8.63
C VAL A 253 -5.91 30.19 -9.44
N ALA A 254 -6.18 29.78 -10.68
CA ALA A 254 -5.14 29.20 -11.53
C ALA A 254 -4.08 30.27 -11.85
N PRO A 255 -2.78 29.99 -11.62
CA PRO A 255 -1.72 30.92 -11.96
C PRO A 255 -1.76 31.21 -13.48
N PRO A 256 -1.49 32.46 -13.90
CA PRO A 256 -1.43 32.80 -15.32
C PRO A 256 -0.44 31.87 -16.02
N ARG A 257 -0.79 31.42 -17.23
CA ARG A 257 0.12 30.57 -18.02
C ARG A 257 1.43 31.34 -18.17
N ALA A 258 2.54 30.73 -17.73
CA ALA A 258 3.86 31.16 -18.16
C ALA A 258 3.87 31.04 -19.69
N VAL A 259 3.93 32.18 -20.37
CA VAL A 259 4.01 32.28 -21.83
C VAL A 259 5.42 31.94 -22.25
#